data_AF-M0MQW3-F1
#
_entry.id   AF-M0MQW3-F1
#
_cell.length_a   1.000
_cell.length_b   1.000
_cell.length_c   1.000
_cell.angle_alpha   90.00
_cell.angle_beta   90.00
_cell.angle_gamma   90.00
#
_symmetry.space_group_name_H-M   'P 1'
#
loop_
_entity.id
_entity.type
_entity.pdbx_description
1 polymer ?
#
loop_
_entity_poly.entity_id
_entity_poly.type
_entity_poly.pdbx_seq_one_letter_code
_entity_poly.pdbx_strand_id
1 'polypeptide(L)'
;MDRERRLPPFADDALTVLTEAIGDRDDERDGLAKADAKALLAEDDRYTESDAAHALDMLDNRGRIYYVDDQVRITPTDEESSIQE
;
A
#
# COMPACT_ATOMS: atom_id res chain seq x y z
N MET A 1 -25.36 3.40 -7.71
CA MET A 1 -25.18 4.62 -6.90
C MET A 1 -23.81 4.52 -6.28
N ASP A 2 -22.82 4.56 -7.15
CA ASP A 2 -21.49 4.07 -6.88
C ASP A 2 -20.69 5.27 -6.45
N ARG A 3 -20.94 5.69 -5.22
CA ARG A 3 -19.98 6.53 -4.49
C ARG A 3 -18.84 5.62 -4.06
N GLU A 4 -18.27 4.89 -5.02
CA GLU A 4 -17.09 4.06 -4.89
C GLU A 4 -15.99 4.96 -4.35
N ARG A 5 -15.74 4.81 -3.05
CA ARG A 5 -14.47 4.98 -2.36
C ARG A 5 -13.38 5.70 -3.17
N ARG A 6 -13.60 6.95 -3.58
CA ARG A 6 -12.55 7.74 -4.21
C ARG A 6 -11.46 7.87 -3.16
N LEU A 7 -10.36 7.14 -3.35
CA LEU A 7 -9.14 7.46 -2.66
C LEU A 7 -8.81 8.88 -3.10
N PRO A 8 -8.39 9.76 -2.18
CA PRO A 8 -7.86 11.03 -2.63
C PRO A 8 -6.70 10.74 -3.60
N PRO A 9 -6.47 11.60 -4.61
CA PRO A 9 -5.52 11.31 -5.69
C PRO A 9 -4.13 10.96 -5.19
N PHE A 10 -3.71 11.54 -4.06
CA PHE A 10 -2.45 11.23 -3.40
C PHE A 10 -2.41 9.83 -2.76
N ALA A 11 -3.52 9.31 -2.23
CA ALA A 11 -3.53 7.95 -1.66
C ALA A 11 -3.60 6.87 -2.75
N ASP A 12 -4.23 7.18 -3.88
CA ASP A 12 -4.33 6.30 -5.04
C ASP A 12 -2.96 6.15 -5.75
N ASP A 13 -2.27 7.27 -5.94
CA ASP A 13 -0.93 7.31 -6.51
C ASP A 13 0.09 6.67 -5.53
N ALA A 14 -0.04 6.91 -4.22
CA ALA A 14 0.75 6.19 -3.22
C ALA A 14 0.54 4.67 -3.26
N LEU A 15 -0.71 4.21 -3.40
CA LEU A 15 -1.01 2.78 -3.54
C LEU A 15 -0.38 2.21 -4.81
N THR A 16 -0.40 2.96 -5.91
CA THR A 16 0.22 2.55 -7.19
C THR A 16 1.72 2.37 -7.03
N VAL A 17 2.43 3.34 -6.45
CA VAL A 17 3.87 3.27 -6.18
C VAL A 17 4.22 2.07 -5.29
N LEU A 18 3.43 1.83 -4.23
CA LEU A 18 3.63 0.67 -3.36
C LEU A 18 3.37 -0.65 -4.09
N THR A 19 2.36 -0.70 -4.96
CA THR A 19 2.02 -1.89 -5.76
C THR A 19 3.13 -2.22 -6.73
N GLU A 20 3.67 -1.21 -7.41
CA GLU A 20 4.81 -1.38 -8.32
C GLU A 20 6.05 -1.81 -7.53
N ALA A 21 6.37 -1.16 -6.41
CA ALA A 21 7.53 -1.49 -5.60
C ALA A 21 7.49 -2.90 -4.98
N ILE A 22 6.29 -3.40 -4.62
CA ILE A 22 6.10 -4.76 -4.10
C ILE A 22 6.00 -5.77 -5.25
N GLY A 23 5.34 -5.44 -6.35
CA GLY A 23 5.19 -6.33 -7.51
C GLY A 23 6.47 -6.51 -8.34
N ASP A 24 7.39 -5.53 -8.33
CA ASP A 24 8.71 -5.65 -8.96
C ASP A 24 9.66 -6.54 -8.11
N ARG A 25 9.33 -6.78 -6.84
CA ARG A 25 10.00 -7.81 -6.05
C ARG A 25 9.41 -9.16 -6.49
N ASP A 26 10.26 -10.03 -7.03
CA ASP A 26 9.95 -11.42 -7.44
C ASP A 26 9.16 -12.24 -6.38
N ASP A 27 9.11 -11.75 -5.15
CA ASP A 27 8.35 -12.28 -4.04
C ASP A 27 7.15 -11.36 -3.74
N GLU A 28 6.00 -11.61 -4.40
CA GLU A 28 4.71 -10.97 -4.07
C GLU A 28 4.29 -11.17 -2.60
N ARG A 29 4.99 -12.06 -1.90
CA ARG A 29 4.81 -12.33 -0.47
C ARG A 29 5.77 -11.56 0.44
N ASP A 30 6.74 -10.81 -0.08
CA ASP A 30 7.66 -10.02 0.75
C ASP A 30 7.14 -8.59 0.90
N GLY A 31 6.82 -8.22 2.14
CA GLY A 31 6.25 -6.91 2.42
C GLY A 31 7.29 -5.81 2.27
N LEU A 32 6.84 -4.59 1.97
CA LEU A 32 7.72 -3.43 1.98
C LEU A 32 7.80 -2.88 3.41
N ALA A 33 8.99 -2.74 3.99
CA ALA A 33 9.11 -2.13 5.32
C ALA A 33 8.43 -0.76 5.36
N LYS A 34 7.73 -0.44 6.45
CA LYS A 34 6.99 0.83 6.58
C LYS A 34 7.91 2.04 6.41
N ALA A 35 9.14 1.94 6.88
CA ALA A 35 10.17 2.95 6.67
C ALA A 35 10.51 3.13 5.18
N ASP A 36 10.73 2.04 4.45
CA ASP A 36 10.98 2.05 3.01
C ASP A 36 9.77 2.57 2.22
N ALA A 37 8.56 2.13 2.56
CA ALA A 37 7.32 2.64 1.97
C ALA A 37 7.18 4.15 2.11
N LYS A 38 7.51 4.67 3.31
CA LYS A 38 7.51 6.11 3.58
C LYS A 38 8.61 6.82 2.79
N ALA A 39 9.81 6.25 2.72
CA ALA A 39 10.94 6.80 1.97
C ALA A 39 10.62 6.86 0.48
N LEU A 40 10.10 5.79 -0.12
CA LEU A 40 9.68 5.71 -1.52
C LEU A 40 8.67 6.80 -1.88
N LEU A 41 7.68 7.01 -1.02
CA LEU A 41 6.70 8.08 -1.21
C LEU A 41 7.34 9.46 -1.05
N ALA A 42 8.22 9.64 -0.06
CA ALA A 42 8.92 10.90 0.20
C ALA A 42 10.02 11.23 -0.83
N GLU A 43 10.52 10.24 -1.58
CA GLU A 43 11.40 10.45 -2.73
C GLU A 43 10.64 11.07 -3.91
N ASP A 44 9.33 10.87 -3.98
CA ASP A 44 8.49 11.57 -4.94
C ASP A 44 8.17 12.97 -4.39
N ASP A 45 8.59 14.02 -5.11
CA ASP A 45 8.43 15.44 -4.75
C ASP A 45 6.94 15.83 -4.54
N ARG A 46 6.01 14.95 -4.91
CA ARG A 46 4.56 15.08 -4.67
C ARG A 46 4.17 14.85 -3.21
N TYR A 47 4.99 14.17 -2.41
CA TYR A 47 4.66 13.85 -1.01
C TYR A 47 5.69 14.41 -0.05
N THR A 48 5.19 14.87 1.09
CA THR A 48 6.06 15.13 2.25
C THR A 48 6.11 13.88 3.13
N GLU A 49 7.13 13.77 3.98
CA GLU A 49 7.23 12.67 4.95
C GLU A 49 5.96 12.48 5.79
N SER A 50 5.27 13.59 6.11
CA SER A 50 4.00 13.55 6.86
C SER A 50 2.83 13.08 5.99
N ASP A 51 2.79 13.49 4.72
CA ASP A 51 1.74 13.09 3.79
C ASP A 51 1.86 11.60 3.43
N ALA A 52 3.10 11.11 3.22
CA ALA A 52 3.39 9.70 3.01
C ALA A 52 2.89 8.82 4.16
N ALA A 53 3.18 9.21 5.40
CA ALA A 53 2.66 8.50 6.58
C ALA A 53 1.13 8.53 6.65
N HIS A 54 0.52 9.66 6.29
CA HIS A 54 -0.93 9.83 6.34
C HIS A 54 -1.64 9.02 5.24
N ALA A 55 -1.05 8.94 4.04
CA ALA A 55 -1.54 8.14 2.93
C ALA A 55 -1.53 6.65 3.30
N LEU A 56 -0.43 6.16 3.90
CA LEU A 56 -0.32 4.79 4.38
C LEU A 56 -1.39 4.46 5.45
N ASP A 57 -1.58 5.33 6.44
CA ASP A 57 -2.63 5.15 7.47
C ASP A 57 -4.03 5.09 6.85
N MET A 58 -4.31 5.92 5.86
CA MET A 58 -5.60 5.86 5.14
C MET A 58 -5.77 4.60 4.33
N LEU A 59 -4.71 4.09 3.69
CA LEU A 59 -4.76 2.84 2.93
C LEU A 59 -5.00 1.64 3.85
N ASP A 60 -4.40 1.62 5.04
CA ASP A 60 -4.64 0.63 6.09
C ASP A 60 -6.08 0.70 6.58
N ASN A 61 -6.56 1.91 6.93
CA ASN A 61 -7.93 2.11 7.39
C ASN A 61 -8.99 1.71 6.34
N ARG A 62 -8.64 1.82 5.05
CA ARG A 62 -9.47 1.41 3.91
C ARG A 62 -9.38 -0.08 3.59
N GLY A 63 -8.48 -0.83 4.24
CA GLY A 63 -8.22 -2.25 4.00
C GLY A 63 -7.51 -2.53 2.68
N ARG A 64 -6.81 -1.53 2.11
CA ARG A 64 -6.02 -1.69 0.88
C ARG A 64 -4.64 -2.26 1.17
N ILE A 65 -4.08 -1.90 2.33
CA ILE A 65 -2.83 -2.44 2.84
C ILE A 65 -3.04 -2.94 4.26
N TYR A 66 -2.10 -3.74 4.75
CA TYR A 66 -2.04 -4.20 6.13
C TYR A 66 -0.57 -4.24 6.58
N TYR A 67 -0.34 -4.06 7.88
CA TYR A 67 1.00 -4.11 8.46
C TYR A 67 1.26 -5.46 9.12
N VAL A 68 2.35 -6.14 8.74
CA VAL A 68 2.87 -7.35 9.38
C VAL A 68 4.33 -7.15 9.69
N ASP A 69 4.73 -7.27 10.96
CA ASP A 69 6.13 -7.14 11.37
C ASP A 69 6.80 -5.82 10.91
N ASP A 70 6.08 -4.71 11.04
CA ASP A 70 6.46 -3.38 10.53
C ASP A 70 6.60 -3.30 8.98
N GLN A 71 6.13 -4.32 8.25
CA GLN A 71 6.09 -4.34 6.79
C GLN A 71 4.68 -4.06 6.28
N VAL A 72 4.57 -3.09 5.38
CA VAL A 72 3.41 -2.81 4.54
C VAL A 72 3.26 -3.94 3.52
N ARG A 73 2.11 -4.60 3.56
CA ARG A 73 1.67 -5.53 2.52
C ARG A 73 0.39 -5.03 1.89
N ILE A 74 0.28 -5.20 0.58
CA ILE A 74 -0.95 -4.87 -0.13
C ILE A 74 -1.86 -6.08 -0.02
N THR A 75 -3.13 -5.83 0.30
CA THR A 75 -4.13 -6.89 0.27
C THR A 75 -4.37 -7.25 -1.20
N PRO A 76 -3.98 -8.45 -1.67
CA PRO A 76 -4.38 -8.89 -2.99
C PRO A 76 -5.92 -8.94 -2.97
N THR A 77 -6.53 -8.15 -3.83
CA THR A 77 -7.98 -8.23 -4.03
C THR A 77 -8.20 -9.50 -4.85
N ASP A 78 -8.53 -10.63 -4.18
CA ASP A 78 -8.78 -11.98 -4.76
C ASP A 78 -7.50 -12.70 -5.26
N GLU A 79 -7.14 -13.98 -5.04
CA GLU A 79 -7.90 -15.25 -4.91
C GLU A 79 -7.23 -16.35 -4.01
N GLU A 80 -6.13 -16.14 -3.29
CA GLU A 80 -5.46 -17.25 -2.55
C GLU A 80 -5.94 -17.46 -1.10
N SER A 81 -7.25 -17.53 -0.90
CA SER A 81 -7.83 -18.20 0.28
C SER A 81 -8.61 -19.45 -0.13
N SER A 82 -8.03 -20.26 -1.00
CA SER A 82 -8.30 -21.71 -0.96
C SER A 82 -7.51 -22.30 0.19
N ILE A 83 -8.11 -22.19 1.37
CA ILE A 83 -8.10 -23.18 2.44
C ILE A 83 -7.65 -24.55 1.90
N GLN A 84 -6.44 -24.97 2.26
CA GLN A 84 -6.02 -26.36 2.17
C GLN A 84 -6.95 -27.17 3.09
N GLU A 85 -7.84 -27.97 2.52
CA GLU A 85 -8.55 -29.06 3.20
C GLU A 85 -8.16 -30.41 2.58
#